data_AF-A0A6V7XJV2-F1
#
_entry.id   AF-A0A6V7XJV2-F1
#
_cell.length_a   1.000
_cell.length_b   1.000
_cell.length_c   1.000
_cell.angle_alpha   90.00
_cell.angle_beta   90.00
_cell.angle_gamma   90.00
#
_symmetry.space_group_name_H-M   'P 1'
#
loop_
_entity.id
_entity.type
_entity.pdbx_description
1 polymer ?
#
loop_
_entity_poly.entity_id
_entity_poly.type
_entity_poly.pdbx_seq_one_letter_code
_entity_poly.pdbx_strand_id
1 'polypeptide(L)'
;MKTPKQLEEWSFFTHNSDNSKNKIVDETLVEEEDNLTETSCLETSSIDGLSNICCSSFCSKQNINGSLKQRLDKLELKLDLSLENYGLRLQNEILKINSEHEKEIKILKAKNDENLKQKEDKINFLEEEINKKIQKINSDHKNEIQEITQNFQKLIEENIKQLKAEDDISLKQKDEKINCLEEEIKKLHNQSDDLIKLQTNFNNLELKFNEEKEKNVNVEDELKGMDKTIQKLNSEHKNEMKGIKQDLNLKDEKINSLELEIKKANDLTDKKIDDLFNFNNLNSVVSLVNNMVFVKIKNKWKEIGSVWKCCENDCINTNKPIGNCTKGNGFANIINDENIKYFVGNGGYDRDVVVYAENPFKKPQNCFNYSLYYFEVKCKFEKELNGSSLYMTIGLRNCSTSNYIRYSARDGEIYNRESLQLPTFSWNNNDIFGCGLVYPPINMLNEFSYVFFTQNGKQIGKGVLLKDNFDSYKPFVYLKCCSVEANFGNDLEAKPFKYDISEHLILKEFF
;
A
#
# COMPACT_ATOMS: atom_id res chain seq x y z
N MET A 1 -16.98 4.23 37.05
CA MET A 1 -17.31 2.79 37.04
C MET A 1 -18.42 2.53 36.04
N LYS A 2 -18.09 1.95 34.88
CA LYS A 2 -19.03 1.44 33.88
C LYS A 2 -18.57 0.02 33.54
N THR A 3 -19.52 -0.91 33.53
CA THR A 3 -19.34 -2.34 33.30
C THR A 3 -18.97 -2.66 31.84
N PRO A 4 -18.19 -3.73 31.57
CA PRO A 4 -17.94 -4.19 30.21
C PRO A 4 -19.03 -5.15 29.73
N LYS A 5 -19.59 -4.84 28.56
CA LYS A 5 -20.42 -5.75 27.76
C LYS A 5 -19.60 -6.16 26.53
N GLN A 6 -19.66 -7.47 26.26
CA GLN A 6 -19.54 -8.11 24.95
C GLN A 6 -18.12 -8.33 24.41
N LEU A 7 -17.60 -9.51 24.73
CA LEU A 7 -16.68 -10.30 23.92
C LEU A 7 -17.53 -11.36 23.21
N GLU A 8 -17.68 -11.27 21.90
CA GLU A 8 -17.95 -12.41 21.05
C GLU A 8 -17.56 -12.07 19.61
N GLU A 9 -16.99 -13.07 18.95
CA GLU A 9 -16.54 -13.11 17.55
C GLU A 9 -15.17 -12.46 17.26
N TRP A 10 -14.22 -13.32 16.90
CA TRP A 10 -13.47 -13.29 15.62
C TRP A 10 -12.63 -14.58 15.55
N SER A 11 -13.20 -15.61 14.92
CA SER A 11 -12.46 -16.77 14.42
C SER A 11 -12.03 -16.48 12.99
N PHE A 12 -10.72 -16.46 12.74
CA PHE A 12 -10.19 -16.39 11.38
C PHE A 12 -9.03 -17.37 11.17
N PHE A 13 -9.16 -18.11 10.07
CA PHE A 13 -8.15 -18.80 9.25
C PHE A 13 -7.21 -19.82 9.91
N THR A 14 -7.61 -21.09 9.86
CA THR A 14 -6.67 -22.18 9.63
C THR A 14 -6.46 -22.36 8.12
N HIS A 15 -5.19 -22.31 7.71
CA HIS A 15 -4.77 -22.55 6.33
C HIS A 15 -4.93 -24.02 5.94
N ASN A 16 -5.43 -24.22 4.72
CA ASN A 16 -5.52 -25.48 4.01
C ASN A 16 -4.15 -26.18 3.93
N SER A 17 -4.09 -27.40 4.43
CA SER A 17 -3.10 -28.40 4.01
C SER A 17 -3.84 -29.71 3.78
N ASP A 18 -4.17 -30.02 2.54
CA ASP A 18 -4.51 -31.41 2.18
C ASP A 18 -4.26 -31.71 0.69
N ASN A 19 -3.19 -32.49 0.50
CA ASN A 19 -3.15 -33.69 -0.33
C ASN A 19 -3.48 -33.58 -1.83
N SER A 20 -2.44 -33.26 -2.61
CA SER A 20 -2.30 -33.69 -4.00
C SER A 20 -2.11 -35.22 -4.06
N LYS A 21 -3.21 -35.96 -4.19
CA LYS A 21 -3.19 -37.36 -4.66
C LYS A 21 -2.95 -37.35 -6.17
N ASN A 22 -1.69 -37.50 -6.59
CA ASN A 22 -1.39 -37.91 -7.96
C ASN A 22 -1.71 -39.39 -8.12
N LYS A 23 -2.85 -39.62 -8.77
CA LYS A 23 -3.33 -40.90 -9.25
C LYS A 23 -2.52 -41.23 -10.51
N ILE A 24 -1.64 -42.22 -10.42
CA ILE A 24 -1.01 -42.83 -11.60
C ILE A 24 -2.14 -43.53 -12.36
N VAL A 25 -2.35 -43.08 -13.59
CA VAL A 25 -3.26 -43.68 -14.56
C VAL A 25 -2.47 -44.78 -15.26
N ASP A 26 -2.93 -46.02 -15.13
CA ASP A 26 -2.56 -47.11 -16.03
C ASP A 26 -3.10 -46.80 -17.42
N GLU A 27 -2.22 -46.42 -18.34
CA GLU A 27 -2.49 -46.45 -19.78
C GLU A 27 -1.92 -47.76 -20.34
N THR A 28 -2.81 -48.73 -20.49
CA THR A 28 -2.67 -49.86 -21.43
C THR A 28 -2.54 -49.30 -22.84
N LEU A 29 -1.34 -49.39 -23.42
CA LEU A 29 -1.11 -49.24 -24.85
C LEU A 29 -1.30 -50.60 -25.54
N VAL A 30 -2.32 -50.61 -26.38
CA VAL A 30 -2.57 -51.55 -27.48
C VAL A 30 -1.79 -51.02 -28.68
N GLU A 31 -0.90 -51.82 -29.24
CA GLU A 31 -0.38 -51.69 -30.62
C GLU A 31 -0.77 -53.01 -31.30
N GLU A 32 -1.80 -53.05 -32.16
CA GLU A 32 -1.78 -52.69 -33.59
C GLU A 32 -0.70 -53.46 -34.39
N GLU A 33 -1.03 -54.70 -34.76
CA GLU A 33 -0.44 -55.38 -35.93
C GLU A 33 -1.41 -55.22 -37.10
N ASP A 34 -0.99 -54.48 -38.13
CA ASP A 34 -1.59 -54.46 -39.46
C ASP A 34 -0.53 -54.82 -40.51
N ASN A 35 -0.86 -55.81 -41.35
CA ASN A 35 -0.63 -55.91 -42.81
C ASN A 35 -0.88 -57.38 -43.24
N LEU A 36 -2.01 -57.75 -43.88
CA LEU A 36 -2.33 -57.63 -45.32
C LEU A 36 -1.18 -58.19 -46.21
N THR A 37 -1.35 -59.20 -47.08
CA THR A 37 -2.38 -59.41 -48.11
C THR A 37 -2.17 -60.77 -48.83
N GLU A 38 -3.30 -61.40 -49.25
CA GLU A 38 -3.64 -61.97 -50.59
C GLU A 38 -2.60 -62.84 -51.38
N THR A 39 -2.90 -63.86 -52.20
CA THR A 39 -4.13 -64.39 -52.84
C THR A 39 -3.84 -65.75 -53.52
N SER A 40 -4.89 -66.59 -53.57
CA SER A 40 -5.39 -67.52 -54.62
C SER A 40 -4.49 -68.28 -55.63
N CYS A 41 -4.84 -69.57 -55.85
CA CYS A 41 -5.20 -70.25 -57.14
C CYS A 41 -5.44 -71.76 -56.84
N LEU A 42 -6.67 -72.32 -56.77
CA LEU A 42 -7.62 -72.79 -57.82
C LEU A 42 -7.09 -73.78 -58.88
N GLU A 43 -7.63 -75.01 -58.79
CA GLU A 43 -8.17 -75.94 -59.82
C GLU A 43 -7.35 -76.44 -61.03
N THR A 44 -7.35 -77.78 -61.23
CA THR A 44 -7.91 -78.57 -62.37
C THR A 44 -7.68 -80.07 -62.05
N SER A 45 -8.65 -80.98 -61.86
CA SER A 45 -9.60 -81.65 -62.78
C SER A 45 -8.99 -82.50 -63.93
N SER A 46 -9.17 -83.82 -63.79
CA SER A 46 -9.56 -84.84 -64.81
C SER A 46 -8.77 -85.02 -66.11
N ILE A 47 -8.50 -86.28 -66.48
CA ILE A 47 -8.91 -86.90 -67.77
C ILE A 47 -8.78 -88.44 -67.67
N ASP A 48 -9.89 -89.10 -67.98
CA ASP A 48 -10.03 -90.52 -68.30
C ASP A 48 -9.36 -90.90 -69.63
N GLY A 49 -8.97 -92.17 -69.76
CA GLY A 49 -9.45 -92.93 -70.91
C GLY A 49 -8.44 -93.49 -71.91
N LEU A 50 -8.81 -94.69 -72.36
CA LEU A 50 -8.38 -95.47 -73.54
C LEU A 50 -7.14 -96.36 -73.31
N SER A 51 -7.17 -97.67 -73.56
CA SER A 51 -8.01 -98.41 -74.51
C SER A 51 -8.21 -99.88 -74.11
N ASN A 52 -9.48 -100.29 -73.99
CA ASN A 52 -9.94 -101.63 -74.33
C ASN A 52 -10.29 -101.64 -75.83
N ILE A 53 -9.61 -102.46 -76.65
CA ILE A 53 -10.07 -102.92 -77.98
C ILE A 53 -9.69 -104.42 -78.04
N CYS A 54 -10.67 -105.31 -77.80
CA CYS A 54 -11.44 -106.04 -78.81
C CYS A 54 -10.67 -107.21 -79.46
N CYS A 55 -11.05 -108.46 -79.12
CA CYS A 55 -11.80 -109.32 -80.05
C CYS A 55 -12.11 -110.69 -79.42
N SER A 56 -13.41 -110.98 -79.41
CA SER A 56 -14.06 -112.24 -79.10
C SER A 56 -13.93 -113.27 -80.25
N SER A 57 -13.88 -114.54 -79.85
CA SER A 57 -14.46 -115.73 -80.52
C SER A 57 -14.07 -116.06 -81.97
N PHE A 58 -13.40 -117.20 -82.19
CA PHE A 58 -13.85 -118.18 -83.20
C PHE A 58 -13.32 -119.59 -82.94
N CYS A 59 -14.19 -120.56 -83.19
CA CYS A 59 -14.04 -121.99 -83.00
C CYS A 59 -13.00 -122.67 -83.91
N SER A 60 -12.60 -123.85 -83.45
CA SER A 60 -12.39 -125.10 -84.21
C SER A 60 -10.95 -125.54 -84.54
N LYS A 61 -10.64 -126.71 -83.95
CA LYS A 61 -9.98 -127.89 -84.53
C LYS A 61 -8.52 -127.80 -84.98
N GLN A 62 -7.77 -128.71 -84.34
CA GLN A 62 -6.79 -129.63 -84.92
C GLN A 62 -5.34 -129.14 -85.07
N ASN A 63 -4.56 -129.53 -84.06
CA ASN A 63 -3.43 -130.45 -84.24
C ASN A 63 -2.23 -129.92 -85.07
N ILE A 64 -1.50 -128.93 -84.54
CA ILE A 64 -0.05 -128.79 -84.80
C ILE A 64 0.64 -128.57 -83.45
N ASN A 65 0.93 -129.71 -82.83
CA ASN A 65 1.37 -129.91 -81.47
C ASN A 65 2.91 -129.74 -81.37
N GLY A 66 3.40 -128.95 -80.41
CA GLY A 66 4.79 -129.01 -79.93
C GLY A 66 5.65 -127.73 -80.05
N SER A 67 5.72 -127.09 -81.22
CA SER A 67 6.79 -126.10 -81.48
C SER A 67 6.51 -124.66 -81.03
N LEU A 68 5.25 -124.20 -81.10
CA LEU A 68 4.89 -122.82 -80.74
C LEU A 68 4.75 -122.58 -79.23
N LYS A 69 4.31 -123.59 -78.48
CA LYS A 69 4.20 -123.50 -77.01
C LYS A 69 5.59 -123.37 -76.36
N GLN A 70 6.59 -124.12 -76.84
CA GLN A 70 7.98 -123.97 -76.39
C GLN A 70 8.57 -122.58 -76.68
N ARG A 71 8.13 -121.89 -77.74
CA ARG A 71 8.59 -120.52 -78.04
C ARG A 71 7.90 -119.47 -77.17
N LEU A 72 6.62 -119.68 -76.82
CA LEU A 72 5.87 -118.81 -75.93
C LEU A 72 6.39 -118.91 -74.49
N ASP A 73 6.54 -120.13 -73.96
CA ASP A 73 7.11 -120.36 -72.63
C ASP A 73 8.53 -119.77 -72.51
N LYS A 74 9.31 -119.80 -73.60
CA LYS A 74 10.65 -119.20 -73.67
C LYS A 74 10.62 -117.66 -73.73
N LEU A 75 9.56 -117.05 -74.26
CA LEU A 75 9.39 -115.60 -74.29
C LEU A 75 8.86 -115.08 -72.95
N GLU A 76 7.92 -115.77 -72.32
CA GLU A 76 7.44 -115.47 -70.95
C GLU A 76 8.60 -115.55 -69.96
N LEU A 77 9.40 -116.62 -69.99
CA LEU A 77 10.58 -116.74 -69.13
C LEU A 77 11.60 -115.60 -69.35
N LYS A 78 11.79 -115.15 -70.59
CA LYS A 78 12.67 -114.01 -70.90
C LYS A 78 12.10 -112.68 -70.40
N LEU A 79 10.78 -112.52 -70.48
CA LEU A 79 10.10 -111.31 -70.00
C LEU A 79 10.16 -111.25 -68.48
N ASP A 80 9.91 -112.36 -67.79
CA ASP A 80 10.00 -112.47 -66.34
C ASP A 80 11.42 -112.19 -65.84
N LEU A 81 12.45 -112.80 -66.48
CA LEU A 81 13.85 -112.50 -66.18
C LEU A 81 14.23 -111.04 -66.47
N SER A 82 13.61 -110.40 -67.47
CA SER A 82 13.85 -108.99 -67.77
C SER A 82 13.18 -108.07 -66.75
N LEU A 83 11.97 -108.41 -66.30
CA LEU A 83 11.23 -107.68 -65.27
C LEU A 83 11.90 -107.83 -63.90
N GLU A 84 12.38 -109.02 -63.57
CA GLU A 84 13.15 -109.28 -62.34
C GLU A 84 14.47 -108.48 -62.35
N ASN A 85 15.19 -108.47 -63.47
CA ASN A 85 16.38 -107.63 -63.62
C ASN A 85 16.07 -106.12 -63.54
N TYR A 86 14.93 -105.68 -64.07
CA TYR A 86 14.50 -104.29 -63.97
C TYR A 86 14.11 -103.91 -62.54
N GLY A 87 13.41 -104.81 -61.83
CA GLY A 87 13.08 -104.67 -60.42
C GLY A 87 14.32 -104.58 -59.53
N LEU A 88 15.32 -105.45 -59.76
CA LEU A 88 16.60 -105.40 -59.04
C LEU A 88 17.37 -104.10 -59.30
N ARG A 89 17.37 -103.59 -60.53
CA ARG A 89 17.99 -102.29 -60.86
C ARG A 89 17.29 -101.12 -60.16
N LEU A 90 15.95 -101.10 -60.19
CA LEU A 90 15.16 -100.11 -59.46
C LEU A 90 15.41 -100.16 -57.96
N GLN A 91 15.47 -101.37 -57.38
CA GLN A 91 15.74 -101.55 -55.95
C GLN A 91 17.14 -101.05 -55.57
N ASN A 92 18.15 -101.29 -56.41
CA ASN A 92 19.50 -100.77 -56.20
C ASN A 92 19.57 -99.24 -56.33
N GLU A 93 18.86 -98.63 -57.28
CA GLU A 93 18.78 -97.17 -57.40
C GLU A 93 18.05 -96.54 -56.20
N ILE A 94 16.96 -97.16 -55.72
CA ILE A 94 16.26 -96.72 -54.49
C ILE A 94 17.19 -96.79 -53.28
N LEU A 95 17.95 -97.88 -53.12
CA LEU A 95 18.92 -98.02 -52.03
C LEU A 95 20.03 -96.97 -52.12
N LYS A 96 20.48 -96.64 -53.32
CA LYS A 96 21.48 -95.59 -53.56
C LYS A 96 20.95 -94.21 -53.20
N ILE A 97 19.74 -93.86 -53.67
CA ILE A 97 19.07 -92.59 -53.34
C ILE A 97 18.85 -92.47 -51.83
N ASN A 98 18.36 -93.54 -51.17
CA ASN A 98 18.18 -93.55 -49.72
C ASN A 98 19.50 -93.35 -48.98
N SER A 99 20.58 -93.98 -49.44
CA SER A 99 21.92 -93.78 -48.86
C SER A 99 22.42 -92.32 -49.02
N GLU A 100 22.14 -91.69 -50.16
CA GLU A 100 22.49 -90.28 -50.41
C GLU A 100 21.67 -89.33 -49.54
N HIS A 101 20.35 -89.54 -49.44
CA HIS A 101 19.47 -88.78 -48.56
C HIS A 101 19.86 -88.92 -47.07
N GLU A 102 20.23 -90.12 -46.61
CA GLU A 102 20.71 -90.31 -45.23
C GLU A 102 21.99 -89.53 -44.95
N LYS A 103 22.92 -89.45 -45.92
CA LYS A 103 24.13 -88.64 -45.80
C LYS A 103 23.79 -87.15 -45.73
N GLU A 104 22.88 -86.68 -46.57
CA GLU A 104 22.45 -85.28 -46.58
C GLU A 104 21.74 -84.89 -45.28
N ILE A 105 20.86 -85.75 -44.76
CA ILE A 105 20.21 -85.55 -43.45
C ILE A 105 21.26 -85.48 -42.33
N LYS A 106 22.29 -86.34 -42.35
CA LYS A 106 23.37 -86.29 -41.35
C LYS A 106 24.16 -84.98 -41.43
N ILE A 107 24.44 -84.47 -42.63
CA ILE A 107 25.13 -83.19 -42.84
C ILE A 107 24.26 -82.02 -42.34
N LEU A 108 22.97 -82.02 -42.66
CA LEU A 108 22.04 -80.98 -42.23
C LEU A 108 21.87 -80.95 -40.71
N LYS A 109 21.79 -82.13 -40.06
CA LYS A 109 21.77 -82.24 -38.59
C LYS A 109 23.04 -81.66 -37.96
N ALA A 110 24.22 -82.04 -38.47
CA ALA A 110 25.48 -81.51 -37.97
C ALA A 110 25.59 -79.98 -38.12
N LYS A 111 25.17 -79.43 -39.27
CA LYS A 111 25.12 -77.97 -39.48
C LYS A 111 24.14 -77.27 -38.53
N ASN A 112 22.99 -77.89 -38.27
CA ASN A 112 22.00 -77.33 -37.35
C ASN A 112 22.50 -77.35 -35.90
N ASP A 113 23.17 -78.42 -35.47
CA ASP A 113 23.76 -78.53 -34.14
C ASP A 113 24.90 -77.52 -33.95
N GLU A 114 25.72 -77.30 -34.98
CA GLU A 114 26.77 -76.26 -34.98
C GLU A 114 26.16 -74.84 -34.88
N ASN A 115 25.11 -74.55 -35.66
CA ASN A 115 24.39 -73.28 -35.59
C ASN A 115 23.72 -73.07 -34.22
N LEU A 116 23.17 -74.12 -33.62
CA LEU A 116 22.57 -74.04 -32.29
C LEU A 116 23.63 -73.72 -31.24
N LYS A 117 24.77 -74.40 -31.30
CA LYS A 117 25.91 -74.15 -30.40
C LYS A 117 26.44 -72.72 -30.53
N GLN A 118 26.59 -72.20 -31.76
CA GLN A 118 27.00 -70.81 -31.97
C GLN A 118 26.00 -69.80 -31.39
N LYS A 119 24.70 -70.10 -31.44
CA LYS A 119 23.66 -69.26 -30.82
C LYS A 119 23.72 -69.31 -29.30
N GLU A 120 23.92 -70.50 -28.72
CA GLU A 120 24.09 -70.68 -27.27
C GLU A 120 25.32 -69.92 -26.76
N ASP A 121 26.45 -70.03 -27.44
CA ASP A 121 27.68 -69.31 -27.09
C ASP A 121 27.47 -67.79 -27.14
N LYS A 122 26.71 -67.29 -28.13
CA LYS A 122 26.36 -65.87 -28.25
C LYS A 122 25.41 -65.41 -27.14
N ILE A 123 24.44 -66.25 -26.75
CA ILE A 123 23.52 -65.96 -25.63
C ILE A 123 24.32 -65.86 -24.33
N ASN A 124 25.18 -66.84 -24.04
CA ASN A 124 26.01 -66.86 -22.84
C ASN A 124 26.92 -65.61 -22.76
N PHE A 125 27.52 -65.21 -23.88
CA PHE A 125 28.32 -63.98 -23.94
C PHE A 125 27.50 -62.72 -23.61
N LEU A 126 26.28 -62.60 -24.17
CA LEU A 126 25.39 -61.48 -23.90
C LEU A 126 24.90 -61.47 -22.46
N GLU A 127 24.60 -62.62 -21.87
CA GLU A 127 24.23 -62.75 -20.46
C GLU A 127 25.35 -62.28 -19.53
N GLU A 128 26.61 -62.66 -19.81
CA GLU A 128 27.76 -62.15 -19.06
C GLU A 128 27.93 -60.63 -19.18
N GLU A 129 27.74 -60.07 -20.38
CA GLU A 129 27.85 -58.62 -20.62
C GLU A 129 26.74 -57.85 -19.89
N ILE A 130 25.50 -58.35 -19.93
CA ILE A 130 24.36 -57.80 -19.21
C ILE A 130 24.61 -57.83 -17.70
N ASN A 131 25.08 -58.97 -17.18
CA ASN A 131 25.38 -59.10 -15.75
C ASN A 131 26.48 -58.13 -15.29
N LYS A 132 27.52 -57.92 -16.10
CA LYS A 132 28.56 -56.91 -15.82
C LYS A 132 27.98 -55.49 -15.81
N LYS A 133 27.08 -55.15 -16.73
CA LYS A 133 26.41 -53.84 -16.77
C LYS A 133 25.50 -53.63 -15.56
N ILE A 134 24.73 -54.65 -15.17
CA ILE A 134 23.87 -54.60 -13.97
C ILE A 134 24.70 -54.39 -12.70
N GLN A 135 25.81 -55.11 -12.55
CA GLN A 135 26.70 -54.93 -11.40
C GLN A 135 27.28 -53.51 -11.32
N LYS A 136 27.67 -52.95 -12.48
CA LYS A 136 28.16 -51.57 -12.56
C LYS A 136 27.09 -50.56 -12.13
N ILE A 137 25.87 -50.66 -12.70
CA ILE A 137 24.73 -49.80 -12.36
C ILE A 137 24.43 -49.87 -10.85
N ASN A 138 24.42 -51.07 -10.28
CA ASN A 138 24.18 -51.23 -8.84
C ASN A 138 25.29 -50.59 -7.99
N SER A 139 26.54 -50.60 -8.45
CA SER A 139 27.64 -49.94 -7.75
C SER A 139 27.55 -48.41 -7.85
N ASP A 140 27.19 -47.89 -9.02
CA ASP A 140 27.08 -46.46 -9.29
C ASP A 140 25.91 -45.87 -8.48
N HIS A 141 24.72 -46.50 -8.53
CA HIS A 141 23.57 -46.11 -7.72
C HIS A 141 23.85 -46.17 -6.21
N LYS A 142 24.61 -47.15 -5.74
CA LYS A 142 24.99 -47.24 -4.31
C LYS A 142 25.85 -46.05 -3.89
N ASN A 143 26.79 -45.63 -4.73
CA ASN A 143 27.64 -44.47 -4.46
C ASN A 143 26.83 -43.18 -4.48
N GLU A 144 25.93 -43.00 -5.46
CA GLU A 144 25.04 -41.82 -5.53
C GLU A 144 24.12 -41.73 -4.32
N ILE A 145 23.50 -42.84 -3.90
CA ILE A 145 22.65 -42.88 -2.69
C ILE A 145 23.47 -42.50 -1.45
N GLN A 146 24.72 -42.97 -1.36
CA GLN A 146 25.60 -42.64 -0.24
C GLN A 146 25.98 -41.15 -0.22
N GLU A 147 26.29 -40.56 -1.38
CA GLU A 147 26.59 -39.12 -1.50
C GLU A 147 25.37 -38.26 -1.14
N ILE A 148 24.19 -38.61 -1.67
CA ILE A 148 22.93 -37.94 -1.33
C ILE A 148 22.67 -38.02 0.19
N THR A 149 22.88 -39.19 0.80
CA THR A 149 22.68 -39.38 2.24
C THR A 149 23.63 -38.50 3.07
N GLN A 150 24.90 -38.39 2.67
CA GLN A 150 25.89 -37.52 3.33
C GLN A 150 25.52 -36.04 3.20
N ASN A 151 25.07 -35.62 2.02
CA ASN A 151 24.64 -34.24 1.78
C ASN A 151 23.41 -33.86 2.62
N PHE A 152 22.42 -34.77 2.73
CA PHE A 152 21.26 -34.55 3.60
C PHE A 152 21.63 -34.48 5.08
N GLN A 153 22.54 -35.34 5.55
CA GLN A 153 23.03 -35.28 6.94
C GLN A 153 23.69 -33.93 7.24
N LYS A 154 24.56 -33.45 6.34
CA LYS A 154 25.21 -32.14 6.47
C LYS A 154 24.19 -31.00 6.51
N LEU A 155 23.18 -31.03 5.66
CA LEU A 155 22.12 -30.03 5.63
C LEU A 155 21.30 -30.00 6.94
N ILE A 156 20.99 -31.18 7.50
CA ILE A 156 20.29 -31.29 8.80
C ILE A 156 21.14 -30.67 9.92
N GLU A 157 22.44 -30.96 9.95
CA GLU A 157 23.35 -30.38 10.95
C GLU A 157 23.47 -28.86 10.84
N GLU A 158 23.53 -28.31 9.62
CA GLU A 158 23.55 -26.86 9.38
C GLU A 158 22.25 -26.19 9.84
N ASN A 159 21.09 -26.78 9.53
CA ASN A 159 19.80 -26.26 9.97
C ASN A 159 19.64 -26.30 11.49
N ILE A 160 20.09 -27.36 12.15
CA ILE A 160 20.10 -27.45 13.63
C ILE A 160 20.97 -26.35 14.24
N LYS A 161 22.12 -26.02 13.63
CA LYS A 161 22.98 -24.92 14.10
C LYS A 161 22.31 -23.55 13.93
N GLN A 162 21.62 -23.33 12.81
CA GLN A 162 20.89 -22.07 12.57
C GLN A 162 19.75 -21.88 13.58
N LEU A 163 18.94 -22.92 13.80
CA LEU A 163 17.84 -22.86 14.78
C LEU A 163 18.34 -22.55 16.20
N LYS A 164 19.45 -23.16 16.64
CA LYS A 164 20.05 -22.84 17.94
C LYS A 164 20.52 -21.39 18.04
N ALA A 165 21.09 -20.84 16.97
CA ALA A 165 21.53 -19.45 16.94
C ALA A 165 20.34 -18.48 16.98
N GLU A 166 19.23 -18.80 16.31
CA GLU A 166 17.99 -18.01 16.35
C GLU A 166 17.35 -18.02 17.75
N ASP A 167 17.31 -19.19 18.40
CA ASP A 167 16.81 -19.31 19.78
C ASP A 167 17.65 -18.49 20.76
N ASP A 168 18.98 -18.52 20.65
CA ASP A 168 19.89 -17.72 21.49
C ASP A 168 19.69 -16.20 21.28
N ILE A 169 19.46 -15.76 20.04
CA ILE A 169 19.16 -14.35 19.73
C ILE A 169 17.80 -13.95 20.33
N SER A 170 16.79 -14.80 20.19
CA SER A 170 15.44 -14.58 20.72
C SER A 170 15.44 -14.49 22.25
N LEU A 171 16.23 -15.33 22.93
CA LEU A 171 16.42 -15.28 24.38
C LEU A 171 17.09 -13.98 24.83
N LYS A 172 18.19 -13.56 24.18
CA LYS A 172 18.86 -12.28 24.51
C LYS A 172 17.94 -11.07 24.35
N GLN A 173 17.14 -11.04 23.29
CA GLN A 173 16.17 -9.96 23.08
C GLN A 173 15.08 -9.93 24.16
N LYS A 174 14.66 -11.11 24.66
CA LYS A 174 13.71 -11.18 25.78
C LYS A 174 14.33 -10.68 27.07
N ASP A 175 15.58 -11.03 27.37
CA ASP A 175 16.29 -10.57 28.58
C ASP A 175 16.51 -9.05 28.56
N GLU A 176 16.91 -8.48 27.41
CA GLU A 176 17.03 -7.03 27.25
C GLU A 176 15.69 -6.31 27.47
N LYS A 177 14.59 -6.88 26.97
CA LYS A 177 13.25 -6.33 27.17
C LYS A 177 12.80 -6.41 28.63
N ILE A 178 13.10 -7.51 29.32
CA ILE A 178 12.82 -7.68 30.76
C ILE A 178 13.58 -6.62 31.56
N ASN A 179 14.87 -6.45 31.32
CA ASN A 179 15.68 -5.44 32.00
C ASN A 179 15.16 -4.01 31.77
N CYS A 180 14.71 -3.70 30.54
CA CYS A 180 14.10 -2.40 30.23
C CYS A 180 12.79 -2.17 31.01
N LEU A 181 11.95 -3.20 31.14
CA LEU A 181 10.70 -3.12 31.88
C LEU A 181 10.93 -2.99 33.39
N GLU A 182 11.95 -3.66 33.95
CA GLU A 182 12.30 -3.55 35.36
C GLU A 182 12.74 -2.12 35.74
N GLU A 183 13.55 -1.47 34.90
CA GLU A 183 13.93 -0.06 35.09
C GLU A 183 12.74 0.89 34.98
N GLU A 184 11.78 0.62 34.08
CA GLU A 184 10.56 1.41 33.97
C GLU A 184 9.65 1.26 35.20
N ILE A 185 9.48 0.04 35.72
CA ILE A 185 8.74 -0.22 36.96
C ILE A 185 9.40 0.53 38.14
N LYS A 186 10.73 0.52 38.23
CA LYS A 186 11.47 1.24 39.28
C LYS A 186 11.25 2.75 39.19
N LYS A 187 11.23 3.31 37.98
CA LYS A 187 10.91 4.73 37.76
C LYS A 187 9.48 5.07 38.19
N LEU A 188 8.51 4.23 37.85
CA LEU A 188 7.12 4.41 38.26
C LEU A 188 6.95 4.31 39.78
N HIS A 189 7.69 3.42 40.44
CA HIS A 189 7.67 3.31 41.90
C HIS A 189 8.16 4.60 42.57
N ASN A 190 9.27 5.17 42.09
CA ASN A 190 9.78 6.45 42.58
C ASN A 190 8.77 7.59 42.37
N GLN A 191 8.07 7.62 41.24
CA GLN A 191 7.02 8.62 40.97
C GLN A 191 5.81 8.46 41.89
N SER A 192 5.47 7.21 42.26
CA SER A 192 4.40 6.93 43.22
C SER A 192 4.73 7.50 44.61
N ASP A 193 5.98 7.38 45.06
CA ASP A 193 6.41 7.94 46.35
C ASP A 193 6.32 9.46 46.37
N ASP A 194 6.69 10.13 45.27
CA ASP A 194 6.54 11.57 45.11
C ASP A 194 5.06 12.01 45.16
N LEU A 195 4.16 11.23 44.55
CA LEU A 195 2.72 11.48 44.60
C LEU A 195 2.15 11.32 46.02
N ILE A 196 2.58 10.30 46.77
CA ILE A 196 2.18 10.10 48.17
C ILE A 196 2.63 11.28 49.03
N LYS A 197 3.84 11.80 48.80
CA LYS A 197 4.36 12.99 49.47
C LYS A 197 3.56 14.25 49.11
N LEU A 198 3.19 14.41 47.84
CA LEU A 198 2.34 15.51 47.37
C LEU A 198 0.95 15.46 48.04
N GLN A 199 0.34 14.27 48.11
CA GLN A 199 -0.95 14.06 48.75
C GLN A 199 -0.90 14.42 50.24
N THR A 200 0.17 14.03 50.93
CA THR A 200 0.37 14.38 52.34
C THR A 200 0.49 15.88 52.53
N ASN A 201 1.23 16.56 51.66
CA ASN A 201 1.35 18.02 51.67
C ASN A 201 0.01 18.71 51.40
N PHE A 202 -0.79 18.18 50.47
CA PHE A 202 -2.11 18.71 50.16
C PHE A 202 -3.07 18.60 51.36
N ASN A 203 -3.12 17.44 52.01
CA ASN A 203 -3.95 17.24 53.20
C ASN A 203 -3.54 18.19 54.35
N ASN A 204 -2.23 18.44 54.52
CA ASN A 204 -1.74 19.41 55.51
C ASN A 204 -2.14 20.86 55.15
N LEU A 205 -2.22 21.19 53.86
CA LEU A 205 -2.64 22.50 53.39
C LEU A 205 -4.15 22.71 53.62
N GLU A 206 -4.96 21.67 53.39
CA GLU A 206 -6.40 21.69 53.63
C GLU A 206 -6.71 21.92 55.11
N LEU A 207 -5.96 21.29 56.02
CA LEU A 207 -6.06 21.55 57.47
C LEU A 207 -5.79 23.03 57.80
N LYS A 208 -4.71 23.61 57.27
CA LYS A 208 -4.38 25.03 57.48
C LYS A 208 -5.46 25.97 56.91
N PHE A 209 -6.00 25.63 55.73
CA PHE A 209 -7.06 26.40 55.11
C PHE A 209 -8.34 26.41 55.97
N ASN A 210 -8.68 25.27 56.57
CA ASN A 210 -9.83 25.19 57.48
C ASN A 210 -9.60 26.01 58.77
N GLU A 211 -8.41 25.99 59.34
CA GLU A 211 -8.04 26.85 60.48
C GLU A 211 -8.15 28.35 60.13
N GLU A 212 -7.77 28.73 58.91
CA GLU A 212 -7.84 30.12 58.44
C GLU A 212 -9.28 30.55 58.12
N LYS A 213 -10.10 29.63 57.63
CA LYS A 213 -11.54 29.83 57.44
C LYS A 213 -12.25 30.11 58.77
N GLU A 214 -11.91 29.41 59.85
CA GLU A 214 -12.45 29.68 61.19
C GLU A 214 -12.05 31.07 61.71
N LYS A 215 -10.83 31.53 61.41
CA LYS A 215 -10.40 32.92 61.74
C LYS A 215 -11.19 33.97 60.97
N ASN A 216 -11.56 33.70 59.72
CA ASN A 216 -12.35 34.62 58.90
C ASN A 216 -13.81 34.77 59.38
N VAL A 217 -14.37 33.79 60.09
CA VAL A 217 -15.72 33.93 60.71
C VAL A 217 -15.74 35.07 61.73
N ASN A 218 -14.66 35.28 62.49
CA ASN A 218 -14.53 36.44 63.40
C ASN A 218 -14.50 37.78 62.64
N VAL A 219 -13.86 37.83 61.46
CA VAL A 219 -13.80 39.04 60.62
C VAL A 219 -15.16 39.37 60.01
N GLU A 220 -15.94 38.35 59.65
CA GLU A 220 -17.31 38.54 59.13
C GLU A 220 -18.25 39.17 60.17
N ASP A 221 -18.06 38.84 61.45
CA ASP A 221 -18.84 39.44 62.53
C ASP A 221 -18.39 40.88 62.86
N GLU A 222 -17.09 41.20 62.70
CA GLU A 222 -16.61 42.59 62.73
C GLU A 222 -17.15 43.42 61.56
N LEU A 223 -17.20 42.84 60.35
CA LEU A 223 -17.77 43.49 59.16
C LEU A 223 -19.27 43.78 59.32
N LYS A 224 -20.04 42.87 59.94
CA LYS A 224 -21.45 43.14 60.31
C LYS A 224 -21.58 44.30 61.30
N GLY A 225 -20.59 44.49 62.18
CA GLY A 225 -20.51 45.65 63.07
C GLY A 225 -20.26 46.96 62.33
N MET A 226 -19.36 46.94 61.33
CA MET A 226 -19.10 48.09 60.46
C MET A 226 -20.32 48.44 59.60
N ASP A 227 -21.04 47.46 59.08
CA ASP A 227 -22.23 47.67 58.25
C ASP A 227 -23.35 48.41 59.00
N LYS A 228 -23.54 48.11 60.29
CA LYS A 228 -24.45 48.87 61.16
C LYS A 228 -24.02 50.32 61.32
N THR A 229 -22.71 50.58 61.36
CA THR A 229 -22.14 51.93 61.44
C THR A 229 -22.34 52.69 60.12
N ILE A 230 -22.13 52.03 58.98
CA ILE A 230 -22.37 52.59 57.63
C ILE A 230 -23.86 52.92 57.45
N GLN A 231 -24.77 52.05 57.88
CA GLN A 231 -26.21 52.32 57.82
C GLN A 231 -26.61 53.53 58.66
N LYS A 232 -26.00 53.71 59.84
CA LYS A 232 -26.20 54.89 60.68
C LYS A 232 -25.72 56.17 59.98
N LEU A 233 -24.49 56.18 59.45
CA LEU A 233 -23.92 57.31 58.70
C LEU A 233 -24.76 57.66 57.46
N ASN A 234 -25.25 56.66 56.73
CA ASN A 234 -26.14 56.86 55.58
C ASN A 234 -27.47 57.52 55.97
N SER A 235 -27.99 57.24 57.17
CA SER A 235 -29.21 57.89 57.67
C SER A 235 -28.98 59.36 58.01
N GLU A 236 -27.79 59.71 58.53
CA GLU A 236 -27.35 61.08 58.83
C GLU A 236 -27.12 61.87 57.53
N HIS A 237 -26.37 61.31 56.58
CA HIS A 237 -26.15 61.89 55.25
C HIS A 237 -27.46 62.08 54.46
N LYS A 238 -28.43 61.17 54.60
CA LYS A 238 -29.74 61.32 53.95
C LYS A 238 -30.53 62.51 54.49
N ASN A 239 -30.34 62.88 55.76
CA ASN A 239 -30.95 64.06 56.34
C ASN A 239 -30.24 65.35 55.87
N GLU A 240 -28.92 65.33 55.74
CA GLU A 240 -28.16 66.45 55.16
C GLU A 240 -28.49 66.67 53.67
N MET A 241 -28.60 65.58 52.89
CA MET A 241 -29.02 65.62 51.48
C MET A 241 -30.42 66.18 51.28
N LYS A 242 -31.33 66.03 52.25
CA LYS A 242 -32.64 66.71 52.19
C LYS A 242 -32.51 68.22 52.28
N GLY A 243 -31.58 68.73 53.08
CA GLY A 243 -31.26 70.16 53.15
C GLY A 243 -30.67 70.67 51.84
N ILE A 244 -29.68 69.96 51.29
CA ILE A 244 -29.07 70.30 49.99
C ILE A 244 -30.09 70.25 48.85
N LYS A 245 -31.05 69.32 48.88
CA LYS A 245 -32.11 69.22 47.86
C LYS A 245 -33.09 70.39 47.92
N GLN A 246 -33.34 70.96 49.10
CA GLN A 246 -34.13 72.20 49.22
C GLN A 246 -33.36 73.40 48.64
N ASP A 247 -32.05 73.48 48.87
CA ASP A 247 -31.19 74.51 48.29
C ASP A 247 -31.04 74.37 46.76
N LEU A 248 -31.04 73.14 46.24
CA LEU A 248 -31.04 72.87 44.79
C LEU A 248 -32.36 73.27 44.13
N ASN A 249 -33.50 72.98 44.73
CA ASN A 249 -34.80 73.41 44.18
C ASN A 249 -34.89 74.94 44.05
N LEU A 250 -34.35 75.70 45.00
CA LEU A 250 -34.25 77.17 44.92
C LEU A 250 -33.32 77.64 43.80
N LYS A 251 -32.29 76.84 43.45
CA LYS A 251 -31.40 77.12 42.31
C LYS A 251 -32.00 76.71 40.98
N ASP A 252 -32.77 75.62 40.93
CA ASP A 252 -33.45 75.15 39.72
C ASP A 252 -34.52 76.14 39.25
N GLU A 253 -35.23 76.81 40.17
CA GLU A 253 -36.12 77.93 39.82
C GLU A 253 -35.35 79.09 39.15
N LYS A 254 -34.11 79.33 39.59
CA LYS A 254 -33.22 80.35 39.00
C LYS A 254 -32.62 79.90 37.66
N ILE A 255 -32.37 78.61 37.48
CA ILE A 255 -31.90 78.01 36.22
C ILE A 255 -33.02 78.01 35.18
N ASN A 256 -34.26 77.66 35.55
CA ASN A 256 -35.42 77.70 34.64
C ASN A 256 -35.68 79.12 34.10
N SER A 257 -35.42 80.15 34.92
CA SER A 257 -35.47 81.54 34.48
C SER A 257 -34.40 81.87 33.43
N LEU A 258 -33.19 81.29 33.55
CA LEU A 258 -32.06 81.49 32.62
C LEU A 258 -32.21 80.64 31.35
N GLU A 259 -32.75 79.43 31.43
CA GLU A 259 -33.05 78.58 30.28
C GLU A 259 -34.09 79.21 29.35
N LEU A 260 -35.04 79.98 29.90
CA LEU A 260 -36.00 80.75 29.10
C LEU A 260 -35.34 81.89 28.30
N GLU A 261 -34.23 82.44 28.80
CA GLU A 261 -33.41 83.43 28.09
C GLU A 261 -32.50 82.77 27.04
N ILE A 262 -31.91 81.61 27.36
CA ILE A 262 -31.07 80.83 26.44
C ILE A 262 -31.88 80.25 25.28
N LYS A 263 -33.13 79.81 25.51
CA LYS A 263 -34.01 79.29 24.46
C LYS A 263 -34.32 80.36 23.40
N LYS A 264 -34.51 81.62 23.81
CA LYS A 264 -34.66 82.76 22.90
C LYS A 264 -33.40 83.06 22.09
N ALA A 265 -32.21 82.69 22.59
CA ALA A 265 -30.94 82.80 21.88
C ALA A 265 -30.69 81.61 20.92
N ASN A 266 -31.08 80.39 21.31
CA ASN A 266 -30.87 79.17 20.53
C ASN A 266 -31.78 79.06 19.29
N ASP A 267 -33.04 79.53 19.38
CA ASP A 267 -33.96 79.60 18.22
C ASP A 267 -33.41 80.44 17.05
N LEU A 268 -32.40 81.30 17.30
CA LEU A 268 -31.69 82.10 16.28
C LEU A 268 -30.48 81.36 15.65
N THR A 269 -29.93 80.36 16.35
CA THR A 269 -28.76 79.57 15.95
C THR A 269 -29.15 78.26 15.25
N ASP A 270 -30.22 77.61 15.70
CA ASP A 270 -30.71 76.35 15.11
C ASP A 270 -31.22 76.56 13.69
N LYS A 271 -31.78 77.75 13.40
CA LYS A 271 -32.16 78.16 12.04
C LYS A 271 -30.96 78.36 11.09
N LYS A 272 -29.72 78.38 11.60
CA LYS A 272 -28.48 78.44 10.79
C LYS A 272 -27.75 77.08 10.69
N ILE A 273 -28.05 76.14 11.58
CA ILE A 273 -27.42 74.80 11.60
C ILE A 273 -28.20 73.81 10.73
N ASP A 274 -29.53 73.95 10.64
CA ASP A 274 -30.38 73.12 9.75
C ASP A 274 -30.13 73.39 8.25
N ASP A 275 -29.61 74.56 7.89
CA ASP A 275 -29.13 74.87 6.53
C ASP A 275 -27.75 74.26 6.23
N LEU A 276 -27.01 73.79 7.24
CA LEU A 276 -25.63 73.29 7.12
C LEU A 276 -25.49 71.75 7.10
N PHE A 277 -26.54 71.00 7.49
CA PHE A 277 -26.50 69.54 7.60
C PHE A 277 -27.60 68.81 6.81
N ASN A 278 -27.84 69.21 5.56
CA ASN A 278 -28.47 68.34 4.56
C ASN A 278 -27.47 67.29 4.03
N PHE A 279 -27.04 66.37 4.91
CA PHE A 279 -26.07 65.30 4.62
C PHE A 279 -26.75 64.04 4.05
N ASN A 280 -27.48 64.19 2.94
CA ASN A 280 -28.02 63.04 2.17
C ASN A 280 -26.98 62.35 1.26
N ASN A 281 -25.67 62.55 1.51
CA ASN A 281 -24.60 62.00 0.67
C ASN A 281 -23.62 61.04 1.40
N LEU A 282 -23.89 60.69 2.66
CA LEU A 282 -23.02 59.80 3.46
C LEU A 282 -23.03 58.34 3.01
N ASN A 283 -24.08 57.88 2.31
CA ASN A 283 -24.10 56.51 1.76
C ASN A 283 -23.13 56.31 0.58
N SER A 284 -22.68 57.39 -0.10
CA SER A 284 -21.61 57.29 -1.11
C SER A 284 -20.20 57.38 -0.52
N VAL A 285 -20.07 57.94 0.70
CA VAL A 285 -18.79 57.98 1.43
C VAL A 285 -18.57 56.66 2.19
N VAL A 286 -19.63 56.04 2.72
CA VAL A 286 -19.54 54.73 3.40
C VAL A 286 -19.13 53.59 2.46
N SER A 287 -19.42 53.68 1.15
CA SER A 287 -18.89 52.71 0.17
C SER A 287 -17.40 52.91 -0.17
N LEU A 288 -16.78 54.05 0.21
CA LEU A 288 -15.35 54.30 0.05
C LEU A 288 -14.50 53.81 1.24
N VAL A 289 -15.10 53.53 2.41
CA VAL A 289 -14.36 53.21 3.65
C VAL A 289 -14.10 51.70 3.84
N ASN A 290 -14.75 50.83 3.07
CA ASN A 290 -14.60 49.37 3.19
C ASN A 290 -13.95 48.74 1.96
N ASN A 291 -13.04 49.47 1.31
CA ASN A 291 -12.33 48.91 0.17
C ASN A 291 -11.27 47.90 0.67
N MET A 292 -11.31 46.70 0.11
CA MET A 292 -10.24 45.71 0.25
C MET A 292 -9.10 46.11 -0.68
N VAL A 293 -7.90 46.30 -0.15
CA VAL A 293 -6.70 46.60 -0.94
C VAL A 293 -5.80 45.39 -0.88
N PHE A 294 -5.54 44.78 -2.04
CA PHE A 294 -4.51 43.76 -2.16
C PHE A 294 -3.13 44.39 -2.00
N VAL A 295 -2.37 43.91 -1.02
CA VAL A 295 -1.01 44.39 -0.75
C VAL A 295 -0.02 43.44 -1.40
N LYS A 296 0.54 43.86 -2.54
CA LYS A 296 1.56 43.11 -3.26
C LYS A 296 2.88 43.12 -2.48
N ILE A 297 3.33 41.94 -2.07
CA ILE A 297 4.68 41.72 -1.49
C ILE A 297 5.41 40.72 -2.37
N LYS A 298 6.56 41.14 -2.93
CA LYS A 298 7.45 40.21 -3.62
C LYS A 298 7.96 39.17 -2.61
N ASN A 299 7.77 37.90 -2.90
CA ASN A 299 8.13 36.84 -1.97
C ASN A 299 8.71 35.61 -2.69
N LYS A 300 9.36 34.76 -1.91
CA LYS A 300 9.97 33.50 -2.34
C LYS A 300 10.16 32.55 -1.17
N TRP A 301 10.32 31.26 -1.44
CA TRP A 301 10.77 30.31 -0.43
C TRP A 301 12.21 30.59 -0.01
N LYS A 302 12.48 30.54 1.29
CA LYS A 302 13.80 30.93 1.83
C LYS A 302 14.37 29.97 2.84
N GLU A 303 13.54 29.42 3.71
CA GLU A 303 14.00 28.74 4.93
C GLU A 303 13.32 27.38 5.05
N ILE A 304 14.11 26.33 5.25
CA ILE A 304 13.63 25.00 5.65
C ILE A 304 13.74 24.92 7.18
N GLY A 305 12.62 24.65 7.86
CA GLY A 305 12.53 24.64 9.32
C GLY A 305 13.43 23.59 9.97
N SER A 306 14.22 24.00 10.97
CA SER A 306 15.27 23.18 11.60
C SER A 306 14.78 22.00 12.45
N VAL A 307 13.50 21.99 12.84
CA VAL A 307 12.93 20.94 13.70
C VAL A 307 12.86 19.60 12.95
N TRP A 308 12.79 19.63 11.62
CA TRP A 308 12.54 18.45 10.80
C TRP A 308 13.72 18.19 9.86
N LYS A 309 14.82 17.74 10.45
CA LYS A 309 16.00 17.33 9.70
C LYS A 309 15.70 16.06 8.91
N CYS A 310 16.24 15.95 7.70
CA CYS A 310 16.17 14.71 6.92
C CYS A 310 16.88 13.53 7.63
N CYS A 311 17.89 13.81 8.44
CA CYS A 311 18.76 12.85 9.15
C CYS A 311 19.42 13.57 10.36
N GLU A 312 20.05 12.84 11.28
CA GLU A 312 20.83 13.45 12.38
C GLU A 312 21.93 14.40 11.87
N ASN A 313 22.52 14.08 10.71
CA ASN A 313 23.58 14.88 10.08
C ASN A 313 23.07 16.16 9.39
N ASP A 314 21.76 16.42 9.42
CA ASP A 314 21.14 17.56 8.75
C ASP A 314 21.59 17.70 7.29
N CYS A 315 21.54 16.56 6.59
CA CYS A 315 22.07 16.37 5.24
C CYS A 315 21.50 17.41 4.24
N ILE A 316 20.30 17.94 4.54
CA ILE A 316 19.53 18.90 3.74
C ILE A 316 19.00 19.99 4.69
N ASN A 317 19.34 21.25 4.42
CA ASN A 317 18.90 22.42 5.19
C ASN A 317 18.95 23.69 4.34
N THR A 318 18.65 24.85 4.93
CA THR A 318 18.64 26.14 4.21
C THR A 318 19.95 26.49 3.51
N ASN A 319 21.12 26.05 4.02
CA ASN A 319 22.42 26.34 3.41
C ASN A 319 22.81 25.34 2.33
N LYS A 320 22.26 24.12 2.40
CA LYS A 320 22.41 23.07 1.40
C LYS A 320 21.01 22.56 1.02
N PRO A 321 20.20 23.41 0.34
CA PRO A 321 18.84 23.06 -0.02
C PRO A 321 18.78 22.08 -1.20
N ILE A 322 19.94 21.59 -1.64
CA ILE A 322 20.13 20.65 -2.73
C ILE A 322 21.09 19.57 -2.23
N GLY A 323 20.71 18.30 -2.34
CA GLY A 323 21.51 17.16 -1.91
C GLY A 323 20.66 15.90 -1.79
N ASN A 324 21.26 14.83 -1.26
CA ASN A 324 20.58 13.60 -0.89
C ASN A 324 20.73 13.33 0.60
N CYS A 325 19.71 12.76 1.24
CA CYS A 325 19.81 12.25 2.59
C CYS A 325 20.67 10.99 2.61
N THR A 326 21.77 10.98 3.40
CA THR A 326 22.68 9.82 3.46
C THR A 326 22.03 8.58 4.10
N LYS A 327 20.95 8.75 4.85
CA LYS A 327 20.14 7.65 5.42
C LYS A 327 19.00 7.19 4.49
N GLY A 328 18.87 7.77 3.28
CA GLY A 328 17.82 7.42 2.32
C GLY A 328 16.40 7.90 2.69
N ASN A 329 16.24 8.75 3.71
CA ASN A 329 14.95 9.33 4.10
C ASN A 329 14.43 10.31 3.05
N GLY A 330 13.12 10.46 2.95
CA GLY A 330 12.50 11.49 2.12
C GLY A 330 12.74 12.91 2.66
N PHE A 331 12.84 13.89 1.76
CA PHE A 331 13.15 15.29 2.09
C PHE A 331 12.60 16.26 1.04
N ALA A 332 12.56 17.55 1.38
CA ALA A 332 12.15 18.61 0.45
C ALA A 332 13.30 19.57 0.16
N ASN A 333 13.42 19.99 -1.09
CA ASN A 333 14.39 20.96 -1.57
C ASN A 333 13.68 22.18 -2.15
N ILE A 334 14.21 23.37 -1.86
CA ILE A 334 13.83 24.60 -2.56
C ILE A 334 14.59 24.60 -3.90
N ILE A 335 13.87 24.40 -5.01
CA ILE A 335 14.46 24.33 -6.35
C ILE A 335 14.70 25.72 -6.92
N ASN A 336 13.77 26.64 -6.66
CA ASN A 336 13.89 28.05 -6.99
C ASN A 336 12.99 28.87 -6.06
N ASP A 337 12.86 30.16 -6.33
CA ASP A 337 12.09 31.11 -5.53
C ASP A 337 10.62 30.68 -5.29
N GLU A 338 10.00 29.91 -6.19
CA GLU A 338 8.58 29.52 -6.10
C GLU A 338 8.36 28.01 -5.96
N ASN A 339 9.35 27.18 -6.30
CA ASN A 339 9.17 25.74 -6.40
C ASN A 339 9.89 24.99 -5.28
N ILE A 340 9.15 24.12 -4.60
CA ILE A 340 9.68 23.15 -3.65
C ILE A 340 9.44 21.76 -4.23
N LYS A 341 10.50 20.96 -4.35
CA LYS A 341 10.41 19.57 -4.78
C LYS A 341 10.63 18.63 -3.61
N TYR A 342 9.72 17.69 -3.42
CA TYR A 342 9.89 16.60 -2.48
C TYR A 342 10.52 15.39 -3.17
N PHE A 343 11.52 14.79 -2.53
CA PHE A 343 12.17 13.56 -2.96
C PHE A 343 11.76 12.46 -2.01
N VAL A 344 11.03 11.47 -2.51
CA VAL A 344 10.59 10.30 -1.75
C VAL A 344 11.81 9.46 -1.36
N GLY A 345 11.83 8.95 -0.13
CA GLY A 345 12.91 8.11 0.37
C GLY A 345 13.01 6.78 -0.39
N ASN A 346 14.25 6.34 -0.66
CA ASN A 346 14.53 5.04 -1.26
C ASN A 346 14.92 4.05 -0.16
N GLY A 347 13.93 3.43 0.49
CA GLY A 347 14.11 2.49 1.61
C GLY A 347 14.21 3.14 2.99
N GLY A 348 14.26 4.48 3.08
CA GLY A 348 14.15 5.24 4.34
C GLY A 348 12.72 5.71 4.65
N TYR A 349 12.58 6.49 5.72
CA TYR A 349 11.29 7.08 6.11
C TYR A 349 11.10 8.46 5.48
N ASP A 350 9.92 8.71 4.90
CA ASP A 350 9.54 10.03 4.44
C ASP A 350 9.31 10.97 5.64
N ARG A 351 10.12 12.02 5.75
CA ARG A 351 10.02 13.02 6.83
C ARG A 351 9.14 14.18 6.40
N ASP A 352 8.40 14.70 7.36
CA ASP A 352 7.72 15.96 7.19
C ASP A 352 8.73 17.11 7.06
N VAL A 353 8.42 18.12 6.26
CA VAL A 353 9.30 19.30 6.09
C VAL A 353 8.47 20.58 6.10
N VAL A 354 8.92 21.57 6.87
CA VAL A 354 8.32 22.92 6.87
C VAL A 354 9.19 23.86 6.07
N VAL A 355 8.58 24.64 5.18
CA VAL A 355 9.28 25.66 4.40
C VAL A 355 8.58 27.01 4.60
N TYR A 356 9.37 28.03 4.91
CA TYR A 356 8.89 29.40 5.12
C TYR A 356 9.30 30.33 3.97
N ALA A 357 8.42 31.28 3.66
CA ALA A 357 8.70 32.34 2.70
C ALA A 357 9.68 33.38 3.27
N GLU A 358 10.36 34.16 2.43
CA GLU A 358 11.36 35.16 2.85
C GLU A 358 10.71 36.30 3.66
N ASN A 359 9.66 36.88 3.10
CA ASN A 359 9.01 38.07 3.65
C ASN A 359 7.72 37.69 4.38
N PRO A 360 7.51 38.17 5.61
CA PRO A 360 6.23 38.04 6.28
C PRO A 360 5.23 39.08 5.75
N PHE A 361 3.95 38.75 5.85
CA PHE A 361 2.84 39.69 5.72
C PHE A 361 2.82 40.56 6.97
N LYS A 362 3.15 41.83 6.81
CA LYS A 362 3.19 42.80 7.91
C LYS A 362 1.93 43.66 7.88
N LYS A 363 1.35 43.94 9.03
CA LYS A 363 0.27 44.92 9.15
C LYS A 363 0.76 46.28 8.61
N PRO A 364 0.10 46.86 7.60
CA PRO A 364 0.52 48.15 7.07
C PRO A 364 0.39 49.25 8.12
N GLN A 365 1.42 50.10 8.21
CA GLN A 365 1.36 51.31 9.02
C GLN A 365 0.55 52.35 8.24
N ASN A 366 -0.48 52.92 8.84
CA ASN A 366 -1.34 53.97 8.25
C ASN A 366 -2.27 53.52 7.11
N CYS A 367 -2.84 52.32 7.18
CA CYS A 367 -3.88 51.91 6.23
C CYS A 367 -5.29 52.19 6.78
N PHE A 368 -6.09 52.92 6.00
CA PHE A 368 -7.50 53.22 6.27
C PHE A 368 -8.45 52.18 5.65
N ASN A 369 -7.89 51.25 4.86
CA ASN A 369 -8.61 50.21 4.14
C ASN A 369 -8.24 48.83 4.70
N TYR A 370 -9.07 47.83 4.43
CA TYR A 370 -8.68 46.45 4.70
C TYR A 370 -7.51 46.08 3.81
N SER A 371 -6.51 45.43 4.40
CA SER A 371 -5.30 45.04 3.67
C SER A 371 -5.30 43.52 3.49
N LEU A 372 -5.42 43.07 2.25
CA LEU A 372 -5.41 41.66 1.88
C LEU A 372 -4.02 41.23 1.42
N TYR A 373 -3.47 40.23 2.10
CA TYR A 373 -2.35 39.45 1.62
C TYR A 373 -2.83 38.08 1.17
N TYR A 374 -2.28 37.55 0.09
CA TYR A 374 -2.71 36.28 -0.46
C TYR A 374 -1.57 35.57 -1.20
N PHE A 375 -1.49 34.26 -1.08
CA PHE A 375 -0.62 33.41 -1.88
C PHE A 375 -1.29 32.07 -2.16
N GLU A 376 -0.91 31.44 -3.27
CA GLU A 376 -1.38 30.11 -3.67
C GLU A 376 -0.21 29.12 -3.74
N VAL A 377 -0.51 27.84 -3.58
CA VAL A 377 0.39 26.73 -3.85
C VAL A 377 -0.36 25.67 -4.65
N LYS A 378 0.20 25.29 -5.80
CA LYS A 378 -0.26 24.14 -6.59
C LYS A 378 0.47 22.90 -6.11
N CYS A 379 -0.24 21.91 -5.60
CA CYS A 379 0.37 20.68 -5.08
C CYS A 379 0.62 19.65 -6.19
N LYS A 380 1.71 18.89 -6.07
CA LYS A 380 2.01 17.75 -6.94
C LYS A 380 2.38 16.55 -6.09
N PHE A 381 1.71 15.43 -6.30
CA PHE A 381 2.00 14.19 -5.58
C PHE A 381 3.24 13.53 -6.17
N GLU A 382 4.18 13.14 -5.31
CA GLU A 382 5.41 12.45 -5.73
C GLU A 382 5.33 10.93 -5.45
N LYS A 383 4.21 10.48 -4.87
CA LYS A 383 3.92 9.07 -4.59
C LYS A 383 2.43 8.81 -4.76
N GLU A 384 2.08 7.59 -5.14
CA GLU A 384 0.67 7.15 -5.16
C GLU A 384 0.06 7.16 -3.76
N LEU A 385 -1.26 7.38 -3.70
CA LEU A 385 -2.06 7.43 -2.47
C LEU A 385 -2.19 6.08 -1.75
N ASN A 386 -1.58 5.01 -2.27
CA ASN A 386 -1.66 3.66 -1.73
C ASN A 386 -0.85 3.53 -0.43
N GLY A 387 -1.48 3.90 0.69
CA GLY A 387 -0.99 3.67 2.06
C GLY A 387 0.12 4.62 2.55
N SER A 388 0.64 5.51 1.71
CA SER A 388 1.61 6.51 2.13
C SER A 388 0.93 7.75 2.73
N SER A 389 1.48 8.29 3.82
CA SER A 389 0.99 9.48 4.49
C SER A 389 1.36 10.74 3.69
N LEU A 390 0.78 10.89 2.49
CA LEU A 390 0.79 12.13 1.75
C LEU A 390 0.22 13.22 2.67
N TYR A 391 0.97 14.29 2.88
CA TYR A 391 0.56 15.35 3.80
C TYR A 391 0.98 16.69 3.26
N MET A 392 0.04 17.63 3.24
CA MET A 392 0.30 19.00 2.87
C MET A 392 -0.49 19.92 3.78
N THR A 393 0.16 20.97 4.26
CA THR A 393 -0.49 22.05 4.98
C THR A 393 -0.02 23.37 4.38
N ILE A 394 -0.94 24.31 4.23
CA ILE A 394 -0.66 25.70 3.90
C ILE A 394 -1.11 26.58 5.06
N GLY A 395 -0.37 27.65 5.34
CA GLY A 395 -0.83 28.61 6.34
C GLY A 395 0.13 29.74 6.64
N LEU A 396 -0.08 30.29 7.84
CA LEU A 396 0.59 31.45 8.36
C LEU A 396 1.14 31.15 9.75
N ARG A 397 2.44 31.37 9.94
CA ARG A 397 3.09 31.34 11.24
C ARG A 397 3.16 32.76 11.79
N ASN A 398 2.72 32.98 13.01
CA ASN A 398 2.93 34.25 13.68
C ASN A 398 4.45 34.48 13.90
N CYS A 399 4.96 35.67 13.57
CA CYS A 399 6.38 35.97 13.75
C CYS A 399 6.77 36.26 15.22
N SER A 400 5.83 36.70 16.05
CA SER A 400 6.03 37.04 17.45
C SER A 400 5.81 35.87 18.41
N THR A 401 5.18 34.78 17.95
CA THR A 401 4.90 33.58 18.76
C THR A 401 5.24 32.31 17.98
N SER A 402 5.09 31.15 18.60
CA SER A 402 5.15 29.86 17.90
C SER A 402 3.79 29.39 17.38
N ASN A 403 2.78 30.27 17.33
CA ASN A 403 1.43 29.90 16.90
C ASN A 403 1.31 29.84 15.37
N TYR A 404 0.49 28.90 14.90
CA TYR A 404 0.22 28.66 13.48
C TYR A 404 -1.29 28.70 13.24
N ILE A 405 -1.71 29.37 12.17
CA ILE A 405 -3.03 29.19 11.57
C ILE A 405 -2.82 28.47 10.25
N ARG A 406 -3.44 27.31 10.09
CA ARG A 406 -3.06 26.40 9.01
C ARG A 406 -4.22 25.54 8.56
N TYR A 407 -4.16 25.13 7.30
CA TYR A 407 -5.12 24.24 6.69
C TYR A 407 -4.44 22.95 6.26
N SER A 408 -4.87 21.81 6.83
CA SER A 408 -4.41 20.47 6.45
C SER A 408 -5.22 19.98 5.26
N ALA A 409 -4.58 19.89 4.10
CA ALA A 409 -5.19 19.36 2.88
C ALA A 409 -5.33 17.83 2.93
N ARG A 410 -4.73 17.12 3.88
CA ARG A 410 -5.02 15.69 4.04
C ARG A 410 -6.33 15.49 4.79
N ASP A 411 -6.46 16.21 5.89
CA ASP A 411 -7.54 15.99 6.85
C ASP A 411 -8.76 16.85 6.51
N GLY A 412 -8.63 17.83 5.61
CA GLY A 412 -9.70 18.79 5.33
C GLY A 412 -10.02 19.65 6.55
N GLU A 413 -8.99 19.99 7.33
CA GLU A 413 -9.13 20.60 8.66
C GLU A 413 -8.41 21.95 8.72
N ILE A 414 -9.06 22.94 9.33
CA ILE A 414 -8.46 24.22 9.67
C ILE A 414 -8.07 24.21 11.14
N TYR A 415 -6.82 24.55 11.46
CA TYR A 415 -6.30 24.59 12.82
C TYR A 415 -5.91 26.01 13.22
N ASN A 416 -6.51 26.51 14.31
CA ASN A 416 -6.16 27.76 15.00
C ASN A 416 -6.39 27.60 16.51
N ARG A 417 -5.41 27.02 17.22
CA ARG A 417 -5.49 26.53 18.61
C ARG A 417 -6.48 25.36 18.79
N GLU A 418 -7.65 25.48 18.20
CA GLU A 418 -8.69 24.46 18.03
C GLU A 418 -8.74 24.01 16.59
N SER A 419 -9.27 22.81 16.38
CA SER A 419 -9.29 22.13 15.11
C SER A 419 -10.73 22.07 14.57
N LEU A 420 -10.90 22.41 13.30
CA LEU A 420 -12.21 22.54 12.67
C LEU A 420 -12.25 21.74 11.37
N GLN A 421 -13.08 20.70 11.39
CA GLN A 421 -13.32 19.82 10.26
C GLN A 421 -14.22 20.49 9.21
N LEU A 422 -13.81 20.48 7.95
CA LEU A 422 -14.68 20.87 6.84
C LEU A 422 -15.60 19.69 6.45
N PRO A 423 -16.90 19.94 6.20
CA PRO A 423 -17.90 18.87 6.04
C PRO A 423 -17.74 18.05 4.75
N THR A 424 -17.19 18.63 3.69
CA THR A 424 -16.90 17.92 2.44
C THR A 424 -15.59 18.45 1.88
N PHE A 425 -14.63 17.55 1.66
CA PHE A 425 -13.34 17.92 1.14
C PHE A 425 -12.70 16.75 0.38
N SER A 426 -12.07 17.06 -0.76
CA SER A 426 -11.30 16.12 -1.56
C SER A 426 -9.98 16.77 -1.93
N TRP A 427 -8.89 16.03 -1.80
CA TRP A 427 -7.56 16.48 -2.19
C TRP A 427 -7.05 15.70 -3.39
N ASN A 428 -6.87 16.40 -4.51
CA ASN A 428 -6.40 15.80 -5.75
C ASN A 428 -5.02 16.33 -6.14
N ASN A 429 -4.33 15.56 -6.97
CA ASN A 429 -3.07 15.98 -7.56
C ASN A 429 -3.30 17.21 -8.44
N ASN A 430 -2.41 18.20 -8.38
CA ASN A 430 -2.53 19.50 -9.06
C ASN A 430 -3.60 20.46 -8.55
N ASP A 431 -4.27 20.16 -7.43
CA ASP A 431 -5.11 21.14 -6.75
C ASP A 431 -4.29 22.38 -6.35
N ILE A 432 -4.94 23.54 -6.41
CA ILE A 432 -4.38 24.83 -6.02
C ILE A 432 -5.01 25.24 -4.70
N PHE A 433 -4.20 25.45 -3.68
CA PHE A 433 -4.63 25.92 -2.37
C PHE A 433 -4.12 27.33 -2.14
N GLY A 434 -4.97 28.22 -1.66
CA GLY A 434 -4.56 29.57 -1.30
C GLY A 434 -4.86 29.91 0.15
N CYS A 435 -4.06 30.82 0.70
CA CYS A 435 -4.19 31.32 2.05
C CYS A 435 -4.16 32.85 2.03
N GLY A 436 -5.25 33.45 2.51
CA GLY A 436 -5.42 34.89 2.60
C GLY A 436 -5.40 35.38 4.03
N LEU A 437 -4.76 36.52 4.27
CA LEU A 437 -4.76 37.24 5.54
C LEU A 437 -5.34 38.64 5.30
N VAL A 438 -6.34 39.00 6.09
CA VAL A 438 -6.95 40.32 6.04
C VAL A 438 -6.67 41.05 7.34
N TYR A 439 -6.01 42.19 7.24
CA TYR A 439 -5.85 43.14 8.33
C TYR A 439 -6.95 44.21 8.28
N PRO A 440 -7.59 44.53 9.42
CA PRO A 440 -8.53 45.63 9.48
C PRO A 440 -7.81 46.99 9.41
N PRO A 441 -8.52 48.06 9.03
CA PRO A 441 -8.05 49.44 9.11
C PRO A 441 -7.53 49.81 10.51
N ILE A 442 -6.54 50.72 10.57
CA ILE A 442 -5.89 51.08 11.84
C ILE A 442 -6.84 51.83 12.82
N ASN A 443 -7.85 52.51 12.28
CA ASN A 443 -8.87 53.22 13.06
C ASN A 443 -9.96 52.29 13.62
N MET A 444 -10.00 51.02 13.19
CA MET A 444 -10.93 50.01 13.69
C MET A 444 -10.27 49.16 14.79
N LEU A 445 -9.97 49.79 15.93
CA LEU A 445 -9.23 49.17 17.04
C LEU A 445 -9.88 47.88 17.61
N ASN A 446 -11.20 47.74 17.45
CA ASN A 446 -11.96 46.60 17.97
C ASN A 446 -12.06 45.44 16.97
N GLU A 447 -11.58 45.62 15.75
CA GLU A 447 -11.60 44.57 14.74
C GLU A 447 -10.32 43.73 14.77
N PHE A 448 -10.52 42.44 14.56
CA PHE A 448 -9.44 41.46 14.52
C PHE A 448 -9.10 41.11 13.08
N SER A 449 -7.84 40.75 12.86
CA SER A 449 -7.43 40.16 11.58
C SER A 449 -8.08 38.80 11.42
N TYR A 450 -8.23 38.34 10.17
CA TYR A 450 -8.73 37.00 9.91
C TYR A 450 -7.96 36.33 8.77
N VAL A 451 -7.98 35.00 8.79
CA VAL A 451 -7.40 34.17 7.74
C VAL A 451 -8.51 33.42 7.03
N PHE A 452 -8.42 33.30 5.71
CA PHE A 452 -9.29 32.43 4.95
C PHE A 452 -8.46 31.52 4.04
N PHE A 453 -9.05 30.40 3.65
CA PHE A 453 -8.42 29.43 2.78
C PHE A 453 -9.26 29.27 1.51
N THR A 454 -8.61 28.86 0.44
CA THR A 454 -9.24 28.63 -0.86
C THR A 454 -8.71 27.34 -1.47
N GLN A 455 -9.53 26.70 -2.28
CA GLN A 455 -9.16 25.56 -3.12
C GLN A 455 -9.69 25.79 -4.53
N ASN A 456 -8.83 25.66 -5.53
CA ASN A 456 -9.14 25.79 -6.95
C ASN A 456 -9.91 27.07 -7.29
N GLY A 457 -9.55 28.18 -6.64
CA GLY A 457 -10.16 29.50 -6.85
C GLY A 457 -11.48 29.73 -6.13
N LYS A 458 -11.87 28.88 -5.19
CA LYS A 458 -13.06 29.06 -4.34
C LYS A 458 -12.67 29.07 -2.88
N GLN A 459 -13.28 29.96 -2.08
CA GLN A 459 -13.10 29.94 -0.63
C GLN A 459 -13.65 28.63 -0.03
N ILE A 460 -12.90 28.05 0.91
CA ILE A 460 -13.31 26.85 1.65
C ILE A 460 -13.57 27.22 3.12
N GLY A 461 -14.74 26.84 3.62
CA GLY A 461 -15.19 27.20 4.97
C GLY A 461 -15.40 28.70 5.18
N LYS A 462 -15.61 29.08 6.45
CA LYS A 462 -15.65 30.47 6.91
C LYS A 462 -14.23 30.98 7.20
N GLY A 463 -14.09 32.30 7.34
CA GLY A 463 -12.84 32.89 7.82
C GLY A 463 -12.57 32.50 9.27
N VAL A 464 -11.30 32.50 9.66
CA VAL A 464 -10.86 32.25 11.03
C VAL A 464 -10.44 33.57 11.65
N LEU A 465 -11.18 34.03 12.67
CA LEU A 465 -10.84 35.25 13.38
C LEU A 465 -9.59 35.03 14.26
N LEU A 466 -8.63 35.95 14.18
CA LEU A 466 -7.41 35.88 14.96
C LEU A 466 -7.62 36.59 16.30
N LYS A 467 -7.73 35.82 17.39
CA LYS A 467 -7.99 36.36 18.75
C LYS A 467 -6.93 37.37 19.22
N ASP A 468 -5.76 37.37 18.59
CA ASP A 468 -4.63 38.21 18.93
C ASP A 468 -4.32 39.16 17.76
N ASN A 469 -4.06 40.43 18.05
CA ASN A 469 -3.78 41.46 17.04
C ASN A 469 -2.27 41.52 16.74
N PHE A 470 -1.75 40.49 16.06
CA PHE A 470 -0.32 40.44 15.72
C PHE A 470 -0.01 41.16 14.42
N ASP A 471 1.10 41.90 14.42
CA ASP A 471 1.48 42.74 13.28
C ASP A 471 2.20 41.98 12.16
N SER A 472 2.49 40.67 12.32
CA SER A 472 3.26 39.96 11.31
C SER A 472 3.05 38.44 11.28
N TYR A 473 2.75 37.92 10.09
CA TYR A 473 2.61 36.49 9.81
C TYR A 473 3.47 36.07 8.63
N LYS A 474 4.20 34.96 8.77
CA LYS A 474 5.07 34.40 7.74
C LYS A 474 4.36 33.27 7.00
N PRO A 475 4.17 33.36 5.67
CA PRO A 475 3.69 32.25 4.85
C PRO A 475 4.55 31.01 5.02
N PHE A 476 3.90 29.86 5.11
CA PHE A 476 4.59 28.58 5.17
C PHE A 476 3.79 27.46 4.51
N VAL A 477 4.52 26.41 4.16
CA VAL A 477 3.96 25.10 3.82
C VAL A 477 4.60 24.01 4.67
N TYR A 478 3.83 22.97 4.96
CA TYR A 478 4.28 21.72 5.57
C TYR A 478 4.06 20.62 4.53
N LEU A 479 5.07 19.81 4.23
CA LEU A 479 5.04 18.87 3.11
C LEU A 479 5.56 17.48 3.54
N LYS A 480 4.89 16.44 3.02
CA LYS A 480 5.37 15.06 3.00
C LYS A 480 4.88 14.36 1.74
N CYS A 481 5.82 13.81 0.99
CA CYS A 481 5.57 13.12 -0.29
C CYS A 481 4.88 13.98 -1.37
N CYS A 482 4.92 15.31 -1.24
CA CYS A 482 4.34 16.23 -2.22
C CYS A 482 5.26 17.43 -2.46
N SER A 483 5.36 17.79 -3.74
CA SER A 483 5.99 19.03 -4.20
C SER A 483 4.95 20.14 -4.30
N VAL A 484 5.40 21.40 -4.27
CA VAL A 484 4.52 22.55 -4.49
C VAL A 484 5.17 23.59 -5.39
N GLU A 485 4.34 24.21 -6.22
CA GLU A 485 4.65 25.42 -6.96
C GLU A 485 3.84 26.57 -6.35
N ALA A 486 4.52 27.57 -5.81
CA ALA A 486 3.87 28.75 -5.23
C ALA A 486 3.54 29.79 -6.29
N ASN A 487 2.51 30.58 -6.02
CA ASN A 487 2.27 31.88 -6.61
C ASN A 487 2.15 32.89 -5.46
N PHE A 488 3.15 33.76 -5.32
CA PHE A 488 3.12 34.84 -4.33
C PHE A 488 2.53 36.16 -4.88
N GLY A 489 2.01 36.15 -6.11
CA GLY A 489 1.56 37.36 -6.79
C GLY A 489 2.71 38.25 -7.26
N ASN A 490 3.89 37.68 -7.47
CA ASN A 490 5.07 38.39 -7.96
C ASN A 490 4.80 39.02 -9.34
N ASP A 491 4.12 38.29 -10.22
CA ASP A 491 3.70 38.70 -11.56
C ASP A 491 2.27 38.21 -11.83
N LEU A 492 1.29 39.06 -11.53
CA LEU A 492 -0.13 38.73 -11.70
C LEU A 492 -0.59 38.81 -13.16
N GLU A 493 0.18 39.45 -14.05
CA GLU A 493 -0.16 39.51 -15.47
C GLU A 493 0.18 38.20 -16.16
N ALA A 494 1.38 37.67 -15.91
CA ALA A 494 1.81 36.39 -16.47
C ALA A 494 1.25 35.18 -15.71
N LYS A 495 1.08 35.31 -14.38
CA LYS A 495 0.66 34.22 -13.49
C LYS A 495 -0.40 34.73 -12.50
N PRO A 496 -1.64 34.99 -12.97
CA PRO A 496 -2.73 35.42 -12.09
C PRO A 496 -3.05 34.35 -11.05
N PHE A 497 -3.59 34.76 -9.91
CA PHE A 497 -4.17 33.83 -8.95
C PHE A 497 -5.36 33.09 -9.57
N LYS A 498 -5.60 31.86 -9.12
CA LYS A 498 -6.81 31.13 -9.48
C LYS A 498 -8.03 31.71 -8.75
N TYR A 499 -7.85 32.18 -7.52
CA TYR A 499 -8.85 32.94 -6.78
C TYR A 499 -8.89 34.40 -7.23
N ASP A 500 -10.08 34.91 -7.54
CA ASP A 500 -10.25 36.33 -7.86
C ASP A 500 -10.25 37.16 -6.56
N ILE A 501 -9.08 37.66 -6.20
CA ILE A 501 -8.89 38.53 -5.04
C ILE A 501 -9.62 39.86 -5.15
N SER A 502 -10.01 40.30 -6.36
CA SER A 502 -10.77 41.54 -6.55
C SER A 502 -12.23 41.39 -6.17
N GLU A 503 -12.75 40.15 -6.20
CA GLU A 503 -14.10 39.80 -5.76
C GLU A 503 -14.17 39.44 -4.27
N HIS A 504 -13.05 39.49 -3.54
CA HIS A 504 -13.04 39.15 -2.12
C HIS A 504 -13.81 40.18 -1.29
N LEU A 505 -14.90 39.73 -0.66
CA LEU A 505 -15.72 40.54 0.24
C LEU A 505 -15.27 40.36 1.70
N ILE A 506 -15.35 41.44 2.48
CA ILE A 506 -15.12 41.37 3.93
C ILE A 506 -16.12 40.40 4.54
N LEU A 507 -15.60 39.34 5.17
CA LEU A 507 -16.41 38.30 5.77
C LEU A 507 -17.17 38.84 7.00
N LYS A 508 -18.43 38.42 7.14
CA LYS A 508 -19.28 38.74 8.31
C LYS A 508 -19.41 37.57 9.29
N GLU A 509 -19.02 36.39 8.84
CA GLU A 509 -19.11 35.16 9.62
C GLU A 509 -17.73 34.51 9.71
N PHE A 510 -17.38 34.14 10.93
CA PHE A 510 -16.11 33.51 11.26
C PHE A 510 -16.37 32.23 12.06
N PHE A 511 -15.36 31.37 12.09
CA PHE A 511 -15.26 30.29 13.07
C PHE A 511 -14.78 30.79 14.43
#